data_AF-D6PTG1-F1
#
_entry.id   AF-D6PTG1-F1
#
_cell.length_a   1.000
_cell.length_b   1.000
_cell.length_c   1.000
_cell.angle_alpha   90.00
_cell.angle_beta   90.00
_cell.angle_gamma   90.00
#
_symmetry.space_group_name_H-M   'P 1'
#
loop_
_entity.id
_entity.type
_entity.pdbx_description
1 polymer ?
#
loop_
_entity_poly.entity_id
_entity_poly.type
_entity_poly.pdbx_seq_one_letter_code
_entity_poly.pdbx_strand_id
1 'polypeptide(L)'
;GFYGTPQWKGRCSKCWRAYQMEERKTQYYTKNKELLSFEKFEGRRKLSTESRSFTLKSILRKSSSVTASSNSPQETAYVAASPQSTLSSPVTPIRHRLSEESSSAYDHFHEFLQNNLPQTAAYEIAQQTHHAVDKILEQQNINMDDLSGMVQHFYQALADKMRHSPVMNDSVVNVSVEEVMAEVEQYICVRAYSTLFCARADEETADLTLQDRIRSLNWVTAGFLETTLDFSQESVRDKLDEAITEIIDMNSHRGAAEKLQCLVRCSKMIFEALKES
;
A
#
# COMPACT_ATOMS: atom_id res chain seq x y z
N GLY A 1 6.03 -49.06 -35.27
CA GLY A 1 5.37 -48.91 -33.95
C GLY A 1 6.43 -48.75 -32.89
N PHE A 2 6.30 -47.76 -32.00
CA PHE A 2 7.22 -47.62 -30.87
C PHE A 2 6.75 -48.54 -29.73
N TYR A 3 7.34 -49.73 -29.64
CA TYR A 3 7.01 -50.69 -28.58
C TYR A 3 7.51 -50.18 -27.22
N GLY A 4 6.64 -50.22 -26.21
CA GLY A 4 7.01 -49.92 -24.83
C GLY A 4 7.67 -51.14 -24.17
N THR A 5 8.74 -50.93 -23.41
CA THR A 5 9.40 -51.98 -22.65
C THR A 5 8.81 -52.09 -21.24
N PRO A 6 8.87 -53.27 -20.59
CA PRO A 6 8.45 -53.45 -19.20
C PRO A 6 9.17 -52.48 -18.23
N GLN A 7 10.43 -52.14 -18.54
CA GLN A 7 11.23 -51.16 -17.80
C GLN A 7 10.62 -49.74 -17.83
N TRP A 8 9.85 -49.42 -18.87
CA TRP A 8 9.14 -48.14 -19.00
C TRP A 8 7.65 -48.27 -18.65
N LYS A 9 7.30 -49.29 -17.86
CA LYS A 9 5.90 -49.61 -17.50
C LYS A 9 4.99 -49.74 -18.73
N GLY A 10 5.51 -50.29 -19.83
CA GLY A 10 4.77 -50.46 -21.09
C GLY A 10 4.58 -49.18 -21.91
N ARG A 11 5.20 -48.06 -21.51
CA ARG A 11 5.15 -46.79 -22.25
C ARG A 11 6.20 -46.75 -23.36
N CYS A 12 5.90 -46.11 -24.49
CA CYS A 12 6.91 -45.82 -25.49
C CYS A 12 7.91 -44.76 -24.98
N SER A 13 9.05 -44.59 -25.66
CA SER A 13 10.11 -43.66 -25.26
C SER A 13 9.63 -42.21 -25.05
N LYS A 14 8.71 -41.72 -25.90
CA LYS A 14 8.11 -40.38 -25.76
C LYS A 14 7.22 -40.28 -24.52
N CYS A 15 6.34 -41.26 -24.31
CA CYS A 15 5.44 -41.29 -23.15
C CYS A 15 6.20 -41.53 -21.84
N TRP A 16 7.34 -42.23 -21.87
CA TRP A 16 8.19 -42.43 -20.71
C TRP A 16 8.87 -41.13 -20.28
N ARG A 17 9.41 -40.33 -21.21
CA ARG A 17 9.96 -39.00 -20.91
C ARG A 17 8.90 -38.07 -20.33
N ALA A 18 7.69 -38.05 -20.91
CA ALA A 18 6.58 -37.25 -20.39
C ALA A 18 6.18 -37.67 -18.97
N TYR A 19 6.12 -38.98 -18.71
CA TYR A 19 5.82 -39.53 -17.39
C TYR A 19 6.90 -39.16 -16.34
N GLN A 20 8.19 -39.25 -16.70
CA GLN A 20 9.27 -38.85 -15.79
C GLN A 20 9.24 -37.36 -15.46
N MET A 21 8.93 -36.51 -16.46
CA MET A 21 8.74 -35.07 -16.23
C MET A 21 7.58 -34.81 -15.27
N GLU A 22 6.47 -35.53 -15.41
CA GLU A 22 5.30 -35.39 -14.55
C GLU A 22 5.56 -35.89 -13.12
N GLU A 23 6.19 -37.05 -12.94
CA GLU A 23 6.57 -37.53 -11.60
C GLU A 23 7.52 -36.56 -10.90
N ARG A 24 8.49 -36.01 -11.64
CA ARG A 24 9.41 -35.01 -11.09
C ARG A 24 8.66 -33.75 -10.65
N LYS A 25 7.66 -33.28 -11.43
CA LYS A 25 6.78 -32.17 -11.01
C LYS A 25 5.99 -32.50 -9.75
N THR A 26 5.39 -33.70 -9.66
CA THR A 26 4.64 -34.12 -8.48
C THR A 26 5.53 -34.23 -7.22
N GLN A 27 6.77 -34.68 -7.38
CA GLN A 27 7.74 -34.74 -6.28
C GLN A 27 8.14 -33.34 -5.79
N TYR A 28 8.41 -32.40 -6.70
CA TYR A 28 8.68 -31.01 -6.33
C TYR A 28 7.47 -30.34 -5.67
N TYR A 29 6.26 -30.59 -6.19
CA TYR A 29 5.01 -30.11 -5.58
C TYR A 29 4.87 -30.59 -4.12
N THR A 30 5.12 -31.87 -3.88
CA THR A 30 4.96 -32.46 -2.54
C THR A 30 5.98 -31.91 -1.55
N LYS A 31 7.26 -31.80 -1.95
CA LYS A 31 8.32 -31.19 -1.10
C LYS A 31 8.05 -29.72 -0.80
N ASN A 32 7.56 -28.96 -1.78
CA ASN A 32 7.30 -27.53 -1.59
C ASN A 32 5.99 -27.25 -0.84
N LYS A 33 5.00 -28.15 -0.86
CA LYS A 33 3.81 -28.05 0.00
C LYS A 33 4.19 -28.01 1.50
N GLU A 34 5.26 -28.71 1.87
CA GLU A 34 5.79 -28.68 3.25
C GLU A 34 6.60 -27.41 3.54
N LEU A 35 7.35 -26.88 2.55
CA LEU A 35 8.12 -25.63 2.68
C LEU A 35 7.23 -24.36 2.65
N LEU A 36 6.13 -24.39 1.90
CA LEU A 36 5.21 -23.28 1.67
C LEU A 36 3.95 -23.37 2.52
N SER A 37 3.93 -24.12 3.63
CA SER A 37 2.80 -24.07 4.57
C SER A 37 2.69 -22.65 5.15
N PHE A 38 1.84 -21.83 4.54
CA PHE A 38 1.64 -20.40 4.80
C PHE A 38 1.18 -20.08 6.23
N GLU A 39 0.88 -21.09 7.06
CA GLU A 39 0.50 -20.93 8.47
C GLU A 39 1.54 -20.14 9.29
N LYS A 40 2.83 -20.27 8.96
CA LYS A 40 3.90 -19.46 9.58
C LYS A 40 3.98 -18.03 9.06
N PHE A 41 3.54 -17.78 7.82
CA PHE A 41 3.63 -16.47 7.15
C PHE A 41 2.42 -15.58 7.47
N GLU A 42 1.22 -16.17 7.62
CA GLU A 42 0.06 -15.47 8.19
C GLU A 42 0.35 -14.98 9.62
N GLY A 43 1.12 -15.73 10.41
CA GLY A 43 1.54 -15.31 11.75
C GLY A 43 2.35 -14.01 11.73
N ARG A 44 3.30 -13.86 10.80
CA ARG A 44 4.10 -12.61 10.66
C ARG A 44 3.31 -11.46 10.06
N ARG A 45 2.44 -11.73 9.07
CA ARG A 45 1.51 -10.73 8.53
C ARG A 45 0.53 -10.22 9.59
N LYS A 46 -0.01 -11.12 10.43
CA LYS A 46 -0.79 -10.75 11.61
C LYS A 46 0.06 -9.94 12.57
N LEU A 47 1.27 -10.36 12.95
CA LEU A 47 2.10 -9.56 13.86
C LEU A 47 2.41 -8.15 13.35
N SER A 48 2.68 -7.94 12.05
CA SER A 48 2.98 -6.60 11.49
C SER A 48 1.72 -5.71 11.33
N THR A 49 0.61 -6.27 10.80
CA THR A 49 -0.65 -5.53 10.61
C THR A 49 -1.49 -5.42 11.90
N GLU A 50 -1.36 -6.37 12.81
CA GLU A 50 -2.05 -6.42 14.11
C GLU A 50 -1.32 -5.56 15.15
N SER A 51 0.02 -5.48 15.15
CA SER A 51 0.75 -4.54 16.03
C SER A 51 0.38 -3.08 15.78
N ARG A 52 -0.06 -2.72 14.57
CA ARG A 52 -0.57 -1.39 14.24
C ARG A 52 -2.09 -1.25 14.37
N SER A 53 -2.86 -2.35 14.37
CA SER A 53 -4.32 -2.33 14.54
C SER A 53 -4.82 -2.63 15.96
N PHE A 54 -3.97 -3.10 16.89
CA PHE A 54 -4.28 -3.15 18.33
C PHE A 54 -4.45 -1.76 18.95
N THR A 55 -3.78 -0.73 18.41
CA THR A 55 -3.99 0.67 18.80
C THR A 55 -5.41 1.16 18.46
N LEU A 56 -6.04 0.61 17.41
CA LEU A 56 -7.37 0.99 16.95
C LEU A 56 -8.51 0.19 17.61
N LYS A 57 -8.27 -1.07 18.01
CA LYS A 57 -9.29 -1.89 18.71
C LYS A 57 -9.49 -1.50 20.18
N SER A 58 -8.57 -0.73 20.77
CA SER A 58 -8.70 -0.19 22.14
C SER A 58 -9.68 0.99 22.25
N ILE A 59 -9.96 1.69 21.15
CA ILE A 59 -10.79 2.92 21.15
C ILE A 59 -12.29 2.61 20.98
N LEU A 60 -12.64 1.39 20.54
CA LEU A 60 -14.03 0.95 20.32
C LEU A 60 -14.67 0.18 21.49
N ARG A 61 -13.95 -0.04 22.59
CA ARG A 61 -14.56 -0.51 23.85
C ARG A 61 -14.59 0.64 24.84
N LYS A 62 -15.58 1.50 24.66
CA LYS A 62 -15.98 2.48 25.67
C LYS A 62 -16.39 1.73 26.94
N SER A 63 -15.53 1.82 27.95
CA SER A 63 -15.84 1.95 29.37
C SER A 63 -17.30 1.68 29.78
N SER A 64 -17.55 0.50 30.34
CA SER A 64 -18.64 0.30 31.29
C SER A 64 -18.17 0.80 32.66
N SER A 65 -18.60 2.00 33.06
CA SER A 65 -18.44 2.46 34.44
C SER A 65 -19.59 1.94 35.30
N VAL A 66 -19.20 1.30 36.39
CA VAL A 66 -20.03 0.78 37.48
C VAL A 66 -20.73 1.93 38.22
N THR A 67 -22.05 1.85 38.39
CA THR A 67 -22.74 2.34 39.61
C THR A 67 -23.87 1.37 39.95
N ALA A 68 -24.12 1.23 41.24
CA ALA A 68 -24.82 0.12 41.87
C ALA A 68 -26.32 0.36 42.13
N SER A 69 -27.03 -0.78 42.24
CA SER A 69 -28.18 -1.05 43.13
C SER A 69 -29.62 -0.81 42.65
N SER A 70 -30.30 -1.96 42.47
CA SER A 70 -31.63 -2.37 42.99
C SER A 70 -32.92 -1.68 42.51
N ASN A 71 -33.66 -2.31 41.60
CA ASN A 71 -34.87 -3.13 41.85
C ASN A 71 -35.71 -3.30 40.57
N SER A 72 -36.25 -4.50 40.37
CA SER A 72 -37.11 -4.96 39.27
C SER A 72 -38.61 -4.77 39.58
N PRO A 73 -39.56 -5.26 38.74
CA PRO A 73 -39.80 -5.04 37.30
C PRO A 73 -41.29 -4.71 37.01
N GLN A 74 -41.64 -4.32 35.76
CA GLN A 74 -42.97 -4.38 35.06
C GLN A 74 -43.14 -3.14 34.15
N GLU A 75 -43.85 -3.08 33.02
CA GLU A 75 -44.49 -4.00 32.07
C GLU A 75 -44.89 -3.11 30.85
N THR A 76 -44.93 -3.68 29.66
CA THR A 76 -45.78 -3.34 28.50
C THR A 76 -46.20 -1.88 28.17
N ALA A 77 -45.73 -1.44 27.01
CA ALA A 77 -46.53 -1.04 25.82
C ALA A 77 -47.38 0.25 25.76
N TYR A 78 -47.35 0.82 24.54
CA TYR A 78 -48.35 1.65 23.82
C TYR A 78 -48.29 3.20 23.87
N VAL A 79 -48.05 3.75 22.66
CA VAL A 79 -48.81 4.82 21.96
C VAL A 79 -48.49 6.31 22.24
N ALA A 80 -48.01 6.94 21.15
CA ALA A 80 -48.24 8.30 20.62
C ALA A 80 -48.27 9.53 21.54
N ALA A 81 -47.42 10.52 21.22
CA ALA A 81 -47.80 11.86 20.71
C ALA A 81 -46.61 12.84 20.77
N SER A 82 -46.35 13.54 19.68
CA SER A 82 -45.60 14.82 19.65
C SER A 82 -46.42 15.91 20.38
N PRO A 83 -45.83 16.96 20.98
CA PRO A 83 -45.16 18.04 20.22
C PRO A 83 -43.94 18.72 20.89
N GLN A 84 -43.13 19.31 20.01
CA GLN A 84 -42.17 20.41 20.17
C GLN A 84 -41.86 20.93 21.58
N SER A 85 -40.58 20.79 21.98
CA SER A 85 -39.91 21.72 22.89
C SER A 85 -38.48 21.98 22.43
N THR A 86 -38.21 23.25 22.16
CA THR A 86 -36.92 23.87 21.83
C THR A 86 -35.91 23.64 22.96
N LEU A 87 -34.83 22.90 22.70
CA LEU A 87 -33.57 23.04 23.43
C LEU A 87 -32.39 22.84 22.48
N SER A 88 -31.68 23.94 22.25
CA SER A 88 -30.39 24.01 21.58
C SER A 88 -29.39 23.06 22.24
N SER A 89 -29.02 21.99 21.54
CA SER A 89 -27.77 21.28 21.83
C SER A 89 -26.64 21.99 21.10
N PRO A 90 -25.48 22.25 21.73
CA PRO A 90 -24.34 22.80 21.03
C PRO A 90 -23.85 21.74 20.04
N VAL A 91 -24.18 21.94 18.77
CA VAL A 91 -23.47 21.29 17.67
C VAL A 91 -22.06 21.87 17.71
N THR A 92 -21.19 21.29 18.52
CA THR A 92 -19.76 21.41 18.26
C THR A 92 -19.56 20.87 16.87
N PRO A 93 -19.09 21.67 15.90
CA PRO A 93 -18.81 21.14 14.59
C PRO A 93 -17.77 20.04 14.81
N ILE A 94 -18.07 18.82 14.38
CA ILE A 94 -17.04 17.82 14.11
C ILE A 94 -16.24 18.41 12.96
N ARG A 95 -15.35 19.34 13.29
CA ARG A 95 -14.31 19.83 12.41
C ARG A 95 -13.55 18.57 12.06
N HIS A 96 -13.70 18.10 10.83
CA HIS A 96 -13.02 16.94 10.27
C HIS A 96 -11.57 16.96 10.79
N ARG A 97 -11.28 16.20 11.85
CA ARG A 97 -9.92 16.14 12.38
C ARG A 97 -9.14 15.36 11.33
N LEU A 98 -8.09 15.97 10.80
CA LEU A 98 -7.15 15.29 9.92
C LEU A 98 -6.69 13.99 10.62
N SER A 99 -6.45 12.94 9.84
CA SER A 99 -5.81 11.74 10.38
C SER A 99 -4.45 12.09 10.98
N GLU A 100 -3.95 11.27 11.90
CA GLU A 100 -2.62 11.44 12.50
C GLU A 100 -1.52 11.50 11.43
N GLU A 101 -1.62 10.64 10.41
CA GLU A 101 -0.75 10.63 9.23
C GLU A 101 -0.82 11.96 8.45
N SER A 102 -2.02 12.49 8.20
CA SER A 102 -2.20 13.77 7.52
C SER A 102 -1.72 14.98 8.33
N SER A 103 -1.83 14.92 9.66
CA SER A 103 -1.29 15.97 10.54
C SER A 103 0.24 15.93 10.54
N SER A 104 0.83 14.74 10.67
CA SER A 104 2.29 14.58 10.62
C SER A 104 2.87 15.05 9.28
N ALA A 105 2.21 14.75 8.16
CA ALA A 105 2.64 15.22 6.85
C ALA A 105 2.54 16.75 6.73
N TYR A 106 1.52 17.37 7.33
CA TYR A 106 1.38 18.82 7.38
C TYR A 106 2.52 19.48 8.16
N ASP A 107 2.81 18.97 9.36
CA ASP A 107 3.87 19.51 10.21
C ASP A 107 5.23 19.36 9.52
N HIS A 108 5.52 18.18 8.97
CA HIS A 108 6.77 17.90 8.24
C HIS A 108 6.96 18.83 7.02
N PHE A 109 5.91 18.97 6.20
CA PHE A 109 5.96 19.81 5.01
C PHE A 109 6.20 21.27 5.37
N HIS A 110 5.51 21.79 6.37
CA HIS A 110 5.70 23.17 6.81
C HIS A 110 7.08 23.41 7.43
N GLU A 111 7.57 22.48 8.26
CA GLU A 111 8.91 22.53 8.84
C GLU A 111 9.98 22.53 7.73
N PHE A 112 9.86 21.64 6.75
CA PHE A 112 10.77 21.58 5.62
C PHE A 112 10.82 22.90 4.85
N LEU A 113 9.67 23.48 4.49
CA LEU A 113 9.63 24.72 3.73
C LEU A 113 10.21 25.89 4.54
N GLN A 114 9.94 25.98 5.84
CA GLN A 114 10.46 27.05 6.71
C GLN A 114 11.96 26.94 6.93
N ASN A 115 12.50 25.72 7.01
CA ASN A 115 13.92 25.49 7.23
C ASN A 115 14.77 25.73 5.97
N ASN A 116 14.18 25.56 4.78
CA ASN A 116 14.93 25.56 3.52
C ASN A 116 14.64 26.77 2.60
N LEU A 117 13.56 27.52 2.82
CA LEU A 117 13.15 28.61 1.93
C LEU A 117 12.83 29.90 2.70
N PRO A 118 12.97 31.08 2.07
CA PRO A 118 12.50 32.33 2.64
C PRO A 118 11.01 32.30 2.95
N GLN A 119 10.60 32.96 4.02
CA GLN A 119 9.22 32.93 4.56
C GLN A 119 8.14 33.19 3.51
N THR A 120 8.38 34.13 2.57
CA THR A 120 7.45 34.46 1.49
C THR A 120 7.28 33.31 0.50
N ALA A 121 8.39 32.72 0.05
CA ALA A 121 8.37 31.58 -0.87
C ALA A 121 7.76 30.34 -0.21
N ALA A 122 8.13 30.05 1.04
CA ALA A 122 7.57 28.96 1.82
C ALA A 122 6.03 29.09 1.96
N TYR A 123 5.55 30.29 2.29
CA TYR A 123 4.11 30.55 2.39
C TYR A 123 3.38 30.39 1.05
N GLU A 124 3.93 30.94 -0.03
CA GLU A 124 3.33 30.82 -1.36
C GLU A 124 3.25 29.38 -1.87
N ILE A 125 4.30 28.58 -1.64
CA ILE A 125 4.34 27.16 -2.03
C ILE A 125 3.34 26.37 -1.20
N ALA A 126 3.32 26.56 0.11
CA ALA A 126 2.36 25.90 0.98
C ALA A 126 0.91 26.23 0.60
N GLN A 127 0.61 27.50 0.34
CA GLN A 127 -0.73 27.94 -0.07
C GLN A 127 -1.16 27.30 -1.39
N GLN A 128 -0.30 27.31 -2.41
CA GLN A 128 -0.60 26.69 -3.71
C GLN A 128 -0.79 25.17 -3.59
N THR A 129 0.03 24.52 -2.76
CA THR A 129 -0.05 23.08 -2.51
C THR A 129 -1.34 22.70 -1.78
N HIS A 130 -1.74 23.48 -0.78
CA HIS A 130 -3.04 23.28 -0.11
C HIS A 130 -4.21 23.44 -1.07
N HIS A 131 -4.18 24.47 -1.90
CA HIS A 131 -5.21 24.70 -2.91
C HIS A 131 -5.29 23.55 -3.92
N ALA A 132 -4.14 22.96 -4.30
CA ALA A 132 -4.11 21.78 -5.15
C ALA A 132 -4.75 20.56 -4.45
N VAL A 133 -4.42 20.32 -3.17
CA VAL A 133 -5.05 19.25 -2.38
C VAL A 133 -6.56 19.42 -2.30
N ASP A 134 -7.04 20.62 -1.97
CA ASP A 134 -8.48 20.89 -1.86
C ASP A 134 -9.18 20.64 -3.19
N LYS A 135 -8.60 21.11 -4.31
CA LYS A 135 -9.12 20.84 -5.65
C LYS A 135 -9.20 19.35 -5.97
N ILE A 136 -8.17 18.58 -5.64
CA ILE A 136 -8.14 17.12 -5.85
C ILE A 136 -9.26 16.46 -5.05
N LEU A 137 -9.41 16.81 -3.77
CA LEU A 137 -10.43 16.24 -2.89
C LEU A 137 -11.87 16.60 -3.31
N GLU A 138 -12.07 17.76 -3.95
CA GLU A 138 -13.36 18.18 -4.51
C GLU A 138 -13.74 17.43 -5.80
N GLN A 139 -12.78 16.83 -6.52
CA GLN A 139 -13.06 16.10 -7.75
C GLN A 139 -13.70 14.73 -7.47
N GLN A 140 -15.03 14.63 -7.52
CA GLN A 140 -15.75 13.36 -7.34
C GLN A 140 -16.14 12.65 -8.64
N ASN A 141 -16.20 13.37 -9.77
CA ASN A 141 -16.76 12.87 -11.04
C ASN A 141 -15.80 12.99 -12.24
N ILE A 142 -14.52 13.28 -11.99
CA ILE A 142 -13.51 13.37 -13.05
C ILE A 142 -12.95 11.96 -13.36
N ASN A 143 -12.56 11.72 -14.61
CA ASN A 143 -11.79 10.51 -14.93
C ASN A 143 -10.37 10.62 -14.34
N MET A 144 -9.75 9.49 -14.01
CA MET A 144 -8.40 9.45 -13.45
C MET A 144 -7.34 10.03 -14.39
N ASP A 145 -7.50 9.88 -15.70
CA ASP A 145 -6.56 10.46 -16.68
C ASP A 145 -6.58 11.99 -16.62
N ASP A 146 -7.77 12.60 -16.52
CA ASP A 146 -7.94 14.04 -16.44
C ASP A 146 -7.47 14.58 -15.08
N LEU A 147 -7.73 13.84 -13.99
CA LEU A 147 -7.20 14.15 -12.66
C LEU A 147 -5.68 14.10 -12.64
N SER A 148 -5.09 13.06 -13.22
CA SER A 148 -3.64 12.92 -13.39
C SER A 148 -3.08 14.08 -14.20
N GLY A 149 -3.71 14.44 -15.33
CA GLY A 149 -3.32 15.60 -16.12
C GLY A 149 -3.35 16.92 -15.33
N MET A 150 -4.37 17.11 -14.49
CA MET A 150 -4.48 18.28 -13.62
C MET A 150 -3.34 18.35 -12.58
N VAL A 151 -3.03 17.22 -11.93
CA VAL A 151 -1.95 17.12 -10.94
C VAL A 151 -0.59 17.33 -11.61
N GLN A 152 -0.34 16.70 -12.75
CA GLN A 152 0.90 16.87 -13.51
C GLN A 152 1.09 18.31 -14.01
N HIS A 153 0.03 18.96 -14.48
CA HIS A 153 0.07 20.37 -14.85
C HIS A 153 0.41 21.25 -13.64
N PHE A 154 -0.16 20.97 -12.46
CA PHE A 154 0.21 21.66 -11.22
C PHE A 154 1.69 21.50 -10.89
N TYR A 155 2.23 20.27 -10.95
CA TYR A 155 3.65 20.02 -10.69
C TYR A 155 4.55 20.78 -11.64
N GLN A 156 4.24 20.73 -12.95
CA GLN A 156 5.01 21.44 -13.96
C GLN A 156 4.97 22.95 -13.74
N ALA A 157 3.79 23.52 -13.52
CA ALA A 157 3.61 24.96 -13.31
C ALA A 157 4.34 25.46 -12.05
N LEU A 158 4.30 24.70 -10.96
CA LEU A 158 4.99 25.07 -9.72
C LEU A 158 6.51 24.96 -9.87
N ALA A 159 7.00 23.87 -10.47
CA ALA A 159 8.43 23.67 -10.74
C ALA A 159 8.99 24.77 -11.65
N ASP A 160 8.26 25.13 -12.72
CA ASP A 160 8.65 26.20 -13.61
C ASP A 160 8.66 27.56 -12.90
N LYS A 161 7.63 27.87 -12.10
CA LYS A 161 7.61 29.10 -11.29
C LYS A 161 8.82 29.18 -10.36
N MET A 162 9.22 28.07 -9.73
CA MET A 162 10.39 28.03 -8.85
C MET A 162 11.70 28.20 -9.61
N ARG A 163 11.88 27.52 -10.76
CA ARG A 163 13.10 27.66 -11.58
C ARG A 163 13.34 29.07 -12.11
N HIS A 164 12.26 29.81 -12.39
CA HIS A 164 12.35 31.20 -12.85
C HIS A 164 12.36 32.22 -11.69
N SER A 165 12.18 31.77 -10.45
CA SER A 165 12.21 32.64 -9.28
C SER A 165 13.64 32.99 -8.91
N PRO A 166 13.97 34.28 -8.66
CA PRO A 166 15.29 34.67 -8.20
C PRO A 166 15.62 34.09 -6.80
N VAL A 167 14.61 33.62 -6.06
CA VAL A 167 14.75 33.01 -4.73
C VAL A 167 15.60 31.75 -4.78
N MET A 168 15.47 30.92 -5.83
CA MET A 168 16.22 29.66 -5.93
C MET A 168 17.69 29.87 -6.31
N ASN A 169 18.07 31.07 -6.76
CA ASN A 169 19.44 31.44 -7.08
C ASN A 169 20.14 32.18 -5.93
N ASP A 170 19.47 32.35 -4.79
CA ASP A 170 20.04 32.97 -3.60
C ASP A 170 21.01 31.98 -2.92
N SER A 171 22.21 32.46 -2.61
CA SER A 171 23.26 31.73 -1.89
C SER A 171 22.84 31.16 -0.52
N VAL A 172 21.73 31.66 0.05
CA VAL A 172 21.20 31.18 1.34
C VAL A 172 20.35 29.91 1.18
N VAL A 173 19.83 29.64 -0.02
CA VAL A 173 18.97 28.49 -0.30
C VAL A 173 19.82 27.28 -0.66
N ASN A 174 19.82 26.25 0.19
CA ASN A 174 20.59 25.03 0.00
C ASN A 174 19.74 23.86 -0.53
N VAL A 175 18.52 24.14 -1.01
CA VAL A 175 17.59 23.12 -1.51
C VAL A 175 17.38 23.29 -3.03
N SER A 176 17.39 22.18 -3.75
CA SER A 176 17.07 22.13 -5.17
C SER A 176 15.56 22.22 -5.42
N VAL A 177 15.18 22.61 -6.65
CA VAL A 177 13.77 22.60 -7.06
C VAL A 177 13.20 21.18 -6.96
N GLU A 178 14.01 20.19 -7.33
CA GLU A 178 13.65 18.77 -7.32
C GLU A 178 13.34 18.26 -5.90
N GLU A 179 14.10 18.68 -4.89
CA GLU A 179 13.82 18.34 -3.48
C GLU A 179 12.53 18.99 -2.97
N VAL A 180 12.29 20.27 -3.30
CA VAL A 180 11.02 20.93 -2.94
C VAL A 180 9.83 20.24 -3.62
N MET A 181 9.98 19.88 -4.90
CA MET A 181 8.92 19.18 -5.62
C MET A 181 8.66 17.76 -5.08
N ALA A 182 9.70 17.06 -4.61
CA ALA A 182 9.54 15.77 -3.95
C ALA A 182 8.71 15.90 -2.65
N GLU A 183 8.97 16.93 -1.84
CA GLU A 183 8.18 17.20 -0.63
C GLU A 183 6.74 17.61 -0.94
N VAL A 184 6.53 18.41 -2.00
CA VAL A 184 5.19 18.77 -2.48
C VAL A 184 4.42 17.53 -2.94
N GLU A 185 5.05 16.64 -3.72
CA GLU A 185 4.44 15.38 -4.16
C GLU A 185 4.08 14.51 -2.95
N GLN A 186 5.02 14.34 -2.02
CA GLN A 186 4.82 13.51 -0.84
C GLN A 186 3.62 13.99 -0.01
N TYR A 187 3.56 15.30 0.24
CA TYR A 187 2.46 15.90 0.97
C TYR A 187 1.10 15.70 0.26
N ILE A 188 1.04 15.92 -1.06
CA ILE A 188 -0.18 15.71 -1.86
C ILE A 188 -0.61 14.24 -1.81
N CYS A 189 0.32 13.31 -2.04
CA CYS A 189 0.06 11.88 -2.02
C CYS A 189 -0.51 11.41 -0.69
N VAL A 190 -0.01 11.91 0.44
CA VAL A 190 -0.55 11.58 1.77
C VAL A 190 -1.93 12.20 1.98
N ARG A 191 -2.07 13.50 1.70
CA ARG A 191 -3.30 14.26 2.01
C ARG A 191 -4.49 13.88 1.13
N ALA A 192 -4.23 13.51 -0.12
CA ALA A 192 -5.24 13.15 -1.10
C ALA A 192 -5.28 11.63 -1.38
N TYR A 193 -4.63 10.80 -0.56
CA TYR A 193 -4.50 9.36 -0.82
C TYR A 193 -5.84 8.66 -1.09
N SER A 194 -6.87 8.96 -0.30
CA SER A 194 -8.20 8.35 -0.45
C SER A 194 -8.89 8.64 -1.79
N THR A 195 -8.49 9.73 -2.44
CA THR A 195 -9.03 10.13 -3.76
C THR A 195 -8.11 9.67 -4.89
N LEU A 196 -6.81 9.54 -4.63
CA LEU A 196 -5.81 9.20 -5.64
C LEU A 196 -5.55 7.69 -5.78
N PHE A 197 -5.78 6.90 -4.72
CA PHE A 197 -5.40 5.49 -4.69
C PHE A 197 -6.59 4.59 -4.41
N CYS A 198 -6.86 3.66 -5.33
CA CYS A 198 -7.96 2.68 -5.25
C CYS A 198 -9.30 3.38 -4.90
N ALA A 199 -9.52 4.56 -5.49
CA ALA A 199 -10.69 5.39 -5.16
C ALA A 199 -11.96 4.89 -5.87
N ARG A 200 -11.80 3.98 -6.83
CA ARG A 200 -12.87 3.49 -7.69
C ARG A 200 -13.06 1.98 -7.55
N ALA A 201 -14.30 1.53 -7.68
CA ALA A 201 -14.66 0.12 -7.52
C ALA A 201 -14.10 -0.79 -8.62
N ASP A 202 -13.81 -0.25 -9.82
CA ASP A 202 -13.19 -0.99 -10.91
C ASP A 202 -11.72 -1.34 -10.61
N GLU A 203 -10.97 -0.44 -9.98
CA GLU A 203 -9.61 -0.68 -9.49
C GLU A 203 -9.58 -1.77 -8.41
N GLU A 204 -10.46 -1.68 -7.40
CA GLU A 204 -10.58 -2.70 -6.35
C GLU A 204 -10.93 -4.07 -6.94
N THR A 205 -11.85 -4.10 -7.91
CA THR A 205 -12.23 -5.35 -8.60
C THR A 205 -11.06 -5.94 -9.38
N ALA A 206 -10.27 -5.10 -10.06
CA ALA A 206 -9.08 -5.53 -10.79
C ALA A 206 -8.02 -6.10 -9.84
N ASP A 207 -7.81 -5.46 -8.68
CA ASP A 207 -6.88 -5.92 -7.65
C ASP A 207 -7.29 -7.28 -7.08
N LEU A 208 -8.57 -7.45 -6.72
CA LEU A 208 -9.09 -8.75 -6.23
C LEU A 208 -8.94 -9.85 -7.28
N THR A 209 -9.24 -9.53 -8.55
CA THR A 209 -9.10 -10.47 -9.66
C THR A 209 -7.66 -10.90 -9.86
N LEU A 210 -6.72 -9.95 -9.81
CA LEU A 210 -5.29 -10.24 -9.90
C LEU A 210 -4.82 -11.09 -8.70
N GLN A 211 -5.28 -10.75 -7.50
CA GLN A 211 -4.95 -11.46 -6.27
C GLN A 211 -5.41 -12.92 -6.33
N ASP A 212 -6.65 -13.18 -6.76
CA ASP A 212 -7.18 -14.52 -6.91
C ASP A 212 -6.48 -15.30 -8.01
N ARG A 213 -6.11 -14.62 -9.11
CA ARG A 213 -5.29 -15.21 -10.15
C ARG A 213 -3.94 -15.66 -9.59
N ILE A 214 -3.24 -14.82 -8.83
CA ILE A 214 -1.95 -15.17 -8.20
C ILE A 214 -2.13 -16.36 -7.23
N ARG A 215 -3.18 -16.35 -6.39
CA ARG A 215 -3.47 -17.47 -5.48
C ARG A 215 -3.73 -18.78 -6.21
N SER A 216 -4.41 -18.73 -7.35
CA SER A 216 -4.68 -19.92 -8.18
C SER A 216 -3.42 -20.54 -8.78
N LEU A 217 -2.30 -19.79 -8.80
CA LEU A 217 -1.00 -20.21 -9.32
C LEU A 217 -0.06 -20.72 -8.21
N ASN A 218 -0.57 -21.07 -7.03
CA ASN A 218 0.23 -21.63 -5.93
C ASN A 218 1.01 -22.91 -6.30
N TRP A 219 0.64 -23.58 -7.38
CA TRP A 219 1.29 -24.79 -7.90
C TRP A 219 2.50 -24.50 -8.80
N VAL A 220 2.71 -23.24 -9.21
CA VAL A 220 3.82 -22.85 -10.10
C VAL A 220 5.14 -22.99 -9.34
N THR A 221 6.10 -23.70 -9.93
CA THR A 221 7.45 -23.90 -9.37
C THR A 221 8.51 -23.27 -10.26
N ALA A 222 9.68 -22.98 -9.70
CA ALA A 222 10.86 -22.49 -10.44
C ALA A 222 11.15 -23.22 -11.76
N GLY A 223 11.01 -24.56 -11.79
CA GLY A 223 11.26 -25.35 -12.99
C GLY A 223 10.31 -25.09 -14.16
N PHE A 224 9.13 -24.48 -13.94
CA PHE A 224 8.22 -24.03 -15.00
C PHE A 224 8.54 -22.63 -15.53
N LEU A 225 9.29 -21.84 -14.75
CA LEU A 225 9.64 -20.46 -15.07
C LEU A 225 11.03 -20.34 -15.72
N GLU A 226 11.70 -21.47 -15.96
CA GLU A 226 13.04 -21.55 -16.56
C GLU A 226 14.05 -20.58 -15.91
N THR A 227 13.90 -20.37 -14.59
CA THR A 227 14.78 -19.49 -13.84
C THR A 227 16.16 -20.11 -13.62
N THR A 228 17.19 -19.27 -13.64
CA THR A 228 18.58 -19.64 -13.33
C THR A 228 18.89 -19.61 -11.84
N LEU A 229 17.91 -19.28 -10.98
CA LEU A 229 18.11 -19.19 -9.53
C LEU A 229 18.33 -20.59 -8.92
N ASP A 230 19.40 -20.73 -8.14
CA ASP A 230 19.70 -21.95 -7.40
C ASP A 230 19.10 -21.90 -5.99
N PHE A 231 17.86 -22.37 -5.87
CA PHE A 231 17.13 -22.44 -4.59
C PHE A 231 17.75 -23.42 -3.57
N SER A 232 18.78 -24.19 -3.93
CA SER A 232 19.51 -25.01 -2.96
C SER A 232 20.40 -24.17 -2.04
N GLN A 233 20.87 -23.01 -2.52
CA GLN A 233 21.65 -22.06 -1.73
C GLN A 233 20.76 -21.30 -0.75
N GLU A 234 21.22 -21.18 0.51
CA GLU A 234 20.50 -20.43 1.54
C GLU A 234 20.49 -18.93 1.25
N SER A 235 21.62 -18.37 0.85
CA SER A 235 21.75 -16.94 0.55
C SER A 235 20.81 -16.47 -0.57
N VAL A 236 20.64 -17.30 -1.61
CA VAL A 236 19.66 -17.06 -2.69
C VAL A 236 18.23 -17.00 -2.15
N ARG A 237 17.85 -17.94 -1.26
CA ARG A 237 16.51 -17.94 -0.64
C ARG A 237 16.31 -16.74 0.27
N ASP A 238 17.31 -16.37 1.06
CA ASP A 238 17.24 -15.20 1.95
C ASP A 238 17.03 -13.91 1.14
N LYS A 239 17.75 -13.75 0.03
CA LYS A 239 17.58 -12.61 -0.87
C LYS A 239 16.21 -12.56 -1.53
N LEU A 240 15.64 -13.72 -1.86
CA LEU A 240 14.26 -13.81 -2.34
C LEU A 240 13.25 -13.41 -1.25
N ASP A 241 13.44 -13.82 0.00
CA ASP A 241 12.58 -13.42 1.12
C ASP A 241 12.67 -11.90 1.40
N GLU A 242 13.87 -11.31 1.29
CA GLU A 242 14.08 -9.86 1.33
C GLU A 242 13.32 -9.16 0.18
N ALA A 243 13.43 -9.67 -1.05
CA ALA A 243 12.71 -9.12 -2.20
C ALA A 243 11.18 -9.17 -2.04
N ILE A 244 10.67 -10.29 -1.52
CA ILE A 244 9.24 -10.46 -1.21
C ILE A 244 8.79 -9.45 -0.15
N THR A 245 9.62 -9.22 0.87
CA THR A 245 9.31 -8.24 1.92
C THR A 245 9.23 -6.83 1.33
N GLU A 246 10.16 -6.44 0.47
CA GLU A 246 10.16 -5.12 -0.19
C GLU A 246 8.92 -4.90 -1.08
N ILE A 247 8.53 -5.88 -1.91
CA ILE A 247 7.34 -5.71 -2.76
C ILE A 247 6.03 -5.68 -1.96
N ILE A 248 5.99 -6.35 -0.81
CA ILE A 248 4.84 -6.28 0.12
C ILE A 248 4.81 -4.91 0.81
N ASP A 249 5.95 -4.41 1.26
CA ASP A 249 6.05 -3.13 1.96
C ASP A 249 5.68 -1.94 1.07
N MET A 250 5.80 -2.06 -0.25
CA MET A 250 5.32 -1.05 -1.21
C MET A 250 3.88 -0.59 -0.94
N ASN A 251 3.00 -1.45 -0.43
CA ASN A 251 1.61 -1.09 -0.13
C ASN A 251 1.46 -0.26 1.17
N SER A 252 2.47 -0.23 2.04
CA SER A 252 2.44 0.53 3.30
C SER A 252 2.72 2.03 3.09
N HIS A 253 3.35 2.38 1.97
CA HIS A 253 3.72 3.76 1.63
C HIS A 253 2.60 4.51 0.90
N ARG A 254 2.53 5.83 1.09
CA ARG A 254 1.58 6.71 0.39
C ARG A 254 2.21 7.40 -0.81
N GLY A 255 3.47 7.80 -0.70
CA GLY A 255 4.21 8.48 -1.75
C GLY A 255 4.56 7.58 -2.93
N ALA A 256 4.56 8.15 -4.14
CA ALA A 256 4.99 7.43 -5.34
C ALA A 256 6.49 7.13 -5.32
N ALA A 257 7.32 8.08 -4.87
CA ALA A 257 8.76 7.91 -4.74
C ALA A 257 9.14 6.72 -3.83
N GLU A 258 8.52 6.59 -2.67
CA GLU A 258 8.80 5.51 -1.71
C GLU A 258 8.35 4.14 -2.25
N LYS A 259 7.20 4.11 -2.94
CA LYS A 259 6.74 2.91 -3.67
C LYS A 259 7.76 2.46 -4.71
N LEU A 260 8.27 3.39 -5.51
CA LEU A 260 9.31 3.11 -6.51
C LEU A 260 10.61 2.63 -5.85
N GLN A 261 10.99 3.19 -4.72
CA GLN A 261 12.17 2.74 -3.98
C GLN A 261 12.02 1.28 -3.50
N CYS A 262 10.84 0.88 -3.01
CA CYS A 262 10.54 -0.51 -2.66
C CYS A 262 10.73 -1.44 -3.86
N LEU A 263 10.23 -1.05 -5.04
CA LEU A 263 10.40 -1.82 -6.28
C LEU A 263 11.87 -1.94 -6.69
N VAL A 264 12.65 -0.85 -6.56
CA VAL A 264 14.08 -0.84 -6.85
C VAL A 264 14.85 -1.74 -5.88
N ARG A 265 14.57 -1.68 -4.58
CA ARG A 265 15.20 -2.54 -3.57
C ARG A 265 14.85 -4.01 -3.81
N CYS A 266 13.58 -4.33 -4.05
CA CYS A 266 13.13 -5.66 -4.45
C CYS A 266 13.92 -6.18 -5.66
N SER A 267 14.01 -5.37 -6.73
CA SER A 267 14.74 -5.75 -7.95
C SER A 267 16.23 -5.98 -7.68
N LYS A 268 16.87 -5.14 -6.85
CA LYS A 268 18.28 -5.33 -6.46
C LYS A 268 18.50 -6.65 -5.72
N MET A 269 17.61 -7.01 -4.80
CA MET A 269 17.70 -8.29 -4.09
C MET A 269 17.58 -9.48 -5.05
N ILE A 270 16.71 -9.39 -6.07
CA ILE A 270 16.62 -10.41 -7.13
C ILE A 270 17.94 -10.50 -7.93
N PHE A 271 18.56 -9.37 -8.27
CA PHE A 271 19.85 -9.36 -8.97
C PHE A 271 20.99 -9.93 -8.11
N GLU A 272 20.99 -9.66 -6.81
CA GLU A 272 21.94 -10.26 -5.86
C GLU A 272 21.75 -11.78 -5.78
N ALA A 273 20.50 -12.25 -5.69
CA ALA A 273 20.17 -13.68 -5.72
C ALA A 273 20.65 -14.37 -7.01
N LEU A 274 20.49 -13.71 -8.16
CA LEU A 274 20.97 -14.20 -9.46
C LEU A 274 22.49 -14.24 -9.55
N LYS A 275 23.20 -13.33 -8.88
CA LYS A 275 24.66 -13.31 -8.84
C LYS A 275 25.23 -14.44 -7.97
N GLU A 276 24.48 -14.86 -6.95
CA GLU A 276 24.86 -15.92 -6.01
C GLU A 276 24.43 -17.33 -6.47
N SER A 277 23.61 -17.42 -7.51
CA SER A 277 23.20 -18.68 -8.18
C SER A 277 24.23 -19.16 -9.19
#